data_AF-A0A6G0GLV9-F1
#
_entry.id   AF-A0A6G0GLV9-F1
#
_cell.length_a   1.000
_cell.length_b   1.000
_cell.length_c   1.000
_cell.angle_alpha   90.00
_cell.angle_beta   90.00
_cell.angle_gamma   90.00
#
_symmetry.space_group_name_H-M   'P 1'
#
loop_
_entity.id
_entity.type
_entity.pdbx_description
1 polymer ?
#
loop_
_entity_poly.entity_id
_entity_poly.type
_entity_poly.pdbx_seq_one_letter_code
_entity_poly.pdbx_strand_id
1 'polypeptide(L)'
;MKKNKFLSGLSAKLALAIVALTTTMFTSCEKENIGIEVTPVNAKFIITPVVIDATTGTDVTQSAEISFSKGNGTYEGTPELASESININAKYKGMTGSASVTIPALKAGQFGAKEVTIILSENFFAQEESSNSQIETTKHSGFKDNTSDYWYYITVTYTKKEGSEVIKNDYEGDDSEIKNIIDAYNKGVRKDKVTLNDVQVLAHSRFSVFVDYMKTTSVYQIIEKSPKRDGNPVASFTVDSYNTIVSPKNEQIPGHGHAPSHGHGHGHGDDSNAGGGIIIAD
;
A
#
# COMPACT_ATOMS: atom_id res chain seq x y z
N MET A 1 83.23 52.53 -42.74
CA MET A 1 83.27 51.60 -43.90
C MET A 1 82.04 50.70 -43.86
N LYS A 2 81.28 50.61 -44.97
CA LYS A 2 80.23 49.63 -45.38
C LYS A 2 79.15 49.22 -44.34
N LYS A 3 77.90 49.73 -44.40
CA LYS A 3 76.69 49.28 -45.18
C LYS A 3 76.30 47.81 -44.90
N ASN A 4 75.11 47.48 -44.36
CA ASN A 4 73.80 47.42 -45.06
C ASN A 4 72.61 47.46 -44.04
N LYS A 5 71.67 48.42 -44.15
CA LYS A 5 70.25 48.34 -44.64
C LYS A 5 69.43 47.12 -44.12
N PHE A 6 68.45 47.27 -43.23
CA PHE A 6 67.08 47.85 -43.34
C PHE A 6 66.12 47.06 -44.27
N LEU A 7 65.11 46.43 -43.64
CA LEU A 7 63.74 46.07 -44.07
C LEU A 7 63.51 45.45 -45.46
N SER A 8 62.78 44.32 -45.52
CA SER A 8 61.49 44.21 -46.24
C SER A 8 61.08 42.76 -46.56
N GLY A 9 59.79 42.45 -46.35
CA GLY A 9 59.01 41.48 -47.14
C GLY A 9 59.18 40.02 -46.73
N LEU A 10 58.25 39.40 -46.00
CA LEU A 10 56.91 38.97 -46.47
C LEU A 10 56.97 38.17 -47.78
N SER A 11 57.08 36.84 -47.69
CA SER A 11 56.38 35.92 -48.61
C SER A 11 56.50 34.46 -48.17
N ALA A 12 55.33 33.90 -47.84
CA ALA A 12 54.87 32.61 -48.36
C ALA A 12 55.41 31.29 -47.74
N LYS A 13 54.50 30.71 -46.94
CA LYS A 13 53.98 29.32 -47.04
C LYS A 13 54.59 28.24 -46.13
N LEU A 14 53.64 27.55 -45.44
CA LEU A 14 53.73 26.29 -44.68
C LEU A 14 54.51 26.38 -43.35
N ALA A 15 53.98 26.00 -42.18
CA ALA A 15 52.92 25.04 -41.89
C ALA A 15 52.11 25.43 -40.64
N LEU A 16 50.84 25.07 -40.70
CA LEU A 16 49.78 25.19 -39.71
C LEU A 16 50.14 24.36 -38.44
N ALA A 17 50.49 25.02 -37.34
CA ALA A 17 50.49 24.42 -36.01
C ALA A 17 49.41 25.14 -35.18
N ILE A 18 48.18 24.63 -35.31
CA ILE A 18 47.06 25.04 -34.46
C ILE A 18 47.40 24.59 -33.04
N VAL A 19 47.72 25.56 -32.19
CA VAL A 19 47.65 25.42 -30.74
C VAL A 19 46.17 25.32 -30.39
N ALA A 20 45.65 24.10 -30.38
CA ALA A 20 44.39 23.74 -29.75
C ALA A 20 44.72 22.77 -28.62
N LEU A 21 45.25 23.30 -27.52
CA LEU A 21 45.32 22.56 -26.25
C LEU A 21 44.92 23.47 -25.10
N THR A 22 43.81 24.17 -25.29
CA THR A 22 43.07 24.87 -24.24
C THR A 22 41.59 24.63 -24.49
N THR A 23 41.12 23.40 -24.20
CA THR A 23 39.73 23.03 -23.85
C THR A 23 39.59 21.51 -23.91
N THR A 24 40.38 20.80 -23.12
CA THR A 24 39.98 19.47 -22.64
C THR A 24 40.20 19.48 -21.14
N MET A 25 39.48 20.37 -20.46
CA MET A 25 38.95 19.98 -19.16
C MET A 25 38.19 18.68 -19.46
N PHE A 26 38.77 17.56 -19.06
CA PHE A 26 38.01 16.35 -18.90
C PHE A 26 36.89 16.71 -17.94
N THR A 27 35.72 17.05 -18.49
CA THR A 27 34.48 16.89 -17.79
C THR A 27 34.44 15.38 -17.57
N SER A 28 34.88 14.93 -16.40
CA SER A 28 34.57 13.58 -16.01
C SER A 28 33.05 13.49 -16.12
N CYS A 29 32.54 12.62 -16.99
CA CYS A 29 31.23 12.01 -16.81
C CYS A 29 31.28 11.11 -15.56
N GLU A 30 31.71 11.67 -14.44
CA GLU A 30 31.16 11.27 -13.16
C GLU A 30 29.68 11.57 -13.36
N LYS A 31 28.86 10.51 -13.48
CA LYS A 31 27.44 10.67 -13.18
C LYS A 31 27.45 11.27 -11.78
N GLU A 32 27.25 12.57 -11.68
CA GLU A 32 26.93 13.17 -10.40
C GLU A 32 25.65 12.47 -10.00
N ASN A 33 25.81 11.49 -9.12
CA ASN A 33 24.73 10.91 -8.37
C ASN A 33 24.38 11.98 -7.35
N ILE A 34 23.82 13.09 -7.84
CA ILE A 34 23.13 14.05 -7.01
C ILE A 34 22.03 13.22 -6.41
N GLY A 35 22.28 12.71 -5.20
CA GLY A 35 21.31 12.04 -4.38
C GLY A 35 20.27 13.09 -4.03
N ILE A 36 19.39 13.39 -4.97
CA ILE A 36 18.15 14.07 -4.69
C ILE A 36 17.45 13.09 -3.76
N GLU A 37 17.39 13.43 -2.46
CA GLU A 37 16.54 12.76 -1.50
C GLU A 37 15.09 12.92 -1.99
N VAL A 38 14.68 11.95 -2.79
CA VAL A 38 13.28 11.72 -3.14
C VAL A 38 12.57 11.49 -1.81
N THR A 39 11.51 12.25 -1.51
CA THR A 39 10.58 11.86 -0.44
C THR A 39 9.57 10.90 -1.05
N PRO A 40 9.73 9.58 -0.90
CA PRO A 40 8.77 8.59 -1.40
C PRO A 40 7.40 8.76 -0.73
N VAL A 41 6.34 8.43 -1.47
CA VAL A 41 5.00 8.29 -0.87
C VAL A 41 5.03 7.18 0.17
N ASN A 42 4.57 7.47 1.38
CA ASN A 42 4.50 6.49 2.45
C ASN A 42 3.47 5.40 2.11
N ALA A 43 3.80 4.16 2.43
CA ALA A 43 2.83 3.07 2.48
C ALA A 43 1.77 3.36 3.56
N LYS A 44 0.54 2.90 3.34
CA LYS A 44 -0.57 3.12 4.27
C LYS A 44 -1.43 1.88 4.42
N PHE A 45 -1.76 1.53 5.66
CA PHE A 45 -2.71 0.47 5.97
C PHE A 45 -3.76 0.95 6.97
N ILE A 46 -5.04 0.63 6.72
CA ILE A 46 -6.16 1.01 7.58
C ILE A 46 -6.79 -0.25 8.18
N ILE A 47 -6.96 -0.27 9.50
CA ILE A 47 -7.70 -1.30 10.22
C ILE A 47 -9.02 -0.70 10.68
N THR A 48 -10.13 -1.31 10.27
CA THR A 48 -11.48 -0.90 10.67
C THR A 48 -12.07 -1.95 11.62
N PRO A 49 -12.14 -1.70 12.93
CA PRO A 49 -12.77 -2.63 13.86
C PRO A 49 -14.28 -2.64 13.69
N VAL A 50 -14.87 -3.82 13.83
CA VAL A 50 -16.32 -4.07 13.82
C VAL A 50 -16.65 -4.86 15.09
N VAL A 51 -17.35 -4.22 16.03
CA VAL A 51 -17.64 -4.79 17.35
C VAL A 51 -19.04 -5.36 17.37
N ILE A 52 -19.16 -6.64 17.72
CA ILE A 52 -20.42 -7.37 17.75
C ILE A 52 -20.77 -7.80 19.18
N ASP A 53 -21.97 -7.44 19.62
CA ASP A 53 -22.58 -7.98 20.83
C ASP A 53 -23.23 -9.33 20.49
N ALA A 54 -22.56 -10.42 20.85
CA ALA A 54 -22.99 -11.78 20.52
C ALA A 54 -24.31 -12.18 21.22
N THR A 55 -24.68 -11.54 22.33
CA THR A 55 -25.94 -11.84 23.02
C THR A 55 -27.16 -11.51 22.14
N THR A 56 -27.00 -10.52 21.25
CA THR A 56 -28.07 -10.04 20.36
C THR A 56 -27.73 -10.12 18.87
N GLY A 57 -26.48 -10.44 18.51
CA GLY A 57 -25.98 -10.41 17.14
C GLY A 57 -25.85 -9.00 16.55
N THR A 58 -25.84 -7.96 17.39
CA THR A 58 -25.91 -6.56 16.95
C THR A 58 -24.53 -5.93 16.80
N ASP A 59 -24.34 -5.13 15.75
CA ASP A 59 -23.18 -4.26 15.59
C ASP A 59 -23.27 -3.07 16.56
N VAL A 60 -22.32 -3.01 17.50
CA VAL A 60 -22.24 -1.98 18.54
C VAL A 60 -20.98 -1.12 18.38
N THR A 61 -20.32 -1.14 17.23
CA THR A 61 -19.04 -0.46 16.97
C THR A 61 -19.06 1.01 17.39
N GLN A 62 -20.13 1.75 17.06
CA GLN A 62 -20.24 3.18 17.38
C GLN A 62 -20.54 3.46 18.86
N SER A 63 -20.98 2.47 19.63
CA SER A 63 -21.33 2.60 21.06
C SER A 63 -20.30 1.94 21.99
N ALA A 64 -19.40 1.14 21.43
CA ALA A 64 -18.34 0.47 22.17
C ALA A 64 -17.14 1.40 22.37
N GLU A 65 -16.47 1.26 23.51
CA GLU A 65 -15.14 1.81 23.71
C GLU A 65 -14.13 0.91 22.98
N ILE A 66 -13.31 1.46 22.10
CA ILE A 66 -12.35 0.71 21.28
C ILE A 66 -10.94 1.27 21.52
N SER A 67 -9.97 0.38 21.73
CA SER A 67 -8.57 0.73 21.91
C SER A 67 -7.66 -0.15 21.07
N PHE A 68 -6.68 0.47 20.40
CA PHE A 68 -5.61 -0.22 19.68
C PHE A 68 -4.37 -0.31 20.57
N SER A 69 -3.66 -1.44 20.54
CA SER A 69 -2.39 -1.60 21.26
C SER A 69 -1.32 -0.61 20.82
N LYS A 70 -1.39 -0.16 19.57
CA LYS A 70 -0.52 0.87 18.99
C LYS A 70 -1.29 1.62 17.90
N GLY A 71 -1.05 2.92 17.78
CA GLY A 71 -1.67 3.74 16.74
C GLY A 71 -3.16 3.98 16.98
N ASN A 72 -3.88 4.29 15.92
CA ASN A 72 -5.28 4.72 15.97
C ASN A 72 -6.15 4.11 14.85
N GLY A 73 -5.71 2.98 14.27
CA GLY A 73 -6.36 2.34 13.13
C GLY A 73 -5.81 2.77 11.76
N THR A 74 -5.06 3.87 11.66
CA THR A 74 -4.31 4.24 10.44
C THR A 74 -2.82 4.13 10.70
N TYR A 75 -2.12 3.41 9.82
CA TYR A 75 -0.69 3.11 9.93
C TYR A 75 0.02 3.57 8.67
N GLU A 76 1.01 4.45 8.83
CA GLU A 76 1.82 4.98 7.73
C GLU A 76 3.28 4.57 7.90
N GLY A 77 3.91 4.16 6.80
CA GLY A 77 5.33 3.79 6.75
C GLY A 77 6.26 4.99 6.59
N THR A 78 7.57 4.73 6.59
CA THR A 78 8.60 5.76 6.33
C THR A 78 9.72 5.26 5.42
N PRO A 79 9.48 5.09 4.10
CA PRO A 79 8.16 5.03 3.45
C PRO A 79 7.57 3.62 3.47
N GLU A 80 8.37 2.60 3.75
CA GLU A 80 7.90 1.23 3.87
C GLU A 80 7.23 1.06 5.24
N LEU A 81 6.22 0.20 5.28
CA LEU A 81 5.56 -0.22 6.51
C LEU A 81 5.97 -1.66 6.79
N ALA A 82 6.57 -1.89 7.96
CA ALA A 82 6.94 -3.24 8.37
C ALA A 82 5.68 -4.04 8.75
N SER A 83 5.77 -5.37 8.63
CA SER A 83 4.72 -6.25 9.15
C SER A 83 4.64 -6.10 10.68
N GLU A 84 3.45 -5.86 11.20
CA GLU A 84 3.23 -5.65 12.64
C GLU A 84 1.87 -6.21 13.05
N SER A 85 1.80 -6.90 14.18
CA SER A 85 0.53 -7.36 14.77
C SER A 85 -0.02 -6.31 15.71
N ILE A 86 -1.28 -5.97 15.53
CA ILE A 86 -2.02 -5.01 16.35
C ILE A 86 -3.12 -5.77 17.08
N ASN A 87 -3.17 -5.59 18.41
CA ASN A 87 -4.29 -6.04 19.21
C ASN A 87 -5.31 -4.91 19.33
N ILE A 88 -6.58 -5.23 19.10
CA ILE A 88 -7.69 -4.30 19.28
C ILE A 88 -8.59 -4.86 20.35
N ASN A 89 -8.86 -4.04 21.37
CA ASN A 89 -9.78 -4.37 22.45
C ASN A 89 -11.05 -3.53 22.30
N ALA A 90 -12.18 -4.11 22.67
CA ALA A 90 -13.45 -3.39 22.75
C ALA A 90 -14.15 -3.67 24.08
N LYS A 91 -14.93 -2.69 24.55
CA LYS A 91 -15.75 -2.78 25.74
C LYS A 91 -17.13 -2.17 25.52
N TYR A 92 -18.16 -2.90 25.94
CA TYR A 92 -19.55 -2.45 25.87
C TYR A 92 -20.39 -3.15 26.93
N LYS A 93 -21.22 -2.39 27.67
CA LYS A 93 -22.08 -2.91 28.76
C LYS A 93 -21.35 -3.84 29.77
N GLY A 94 -20.07 -3.58 30.03
CA GLY A 94 -19.25 -4.40 30.95
C GLY A 94 -18.60 -5.63 30.31
N MET A 95 -19.04 -6.06 29.11
CA MET A 95 -18.37 -7.09 28.33
C MET A 95 -17.07 -6.54 27.71
N THR A 96 -16.07 -7.41 27.60
CA THR A 96 -14.81 -7.13 26.93
C THR A 96 -14.48 -8.23 25.93
N GLY A 97 -13.82 -7.84 24.84
CA GLY A 97 -13.31 -8.75 23.82
C GLY A 97 -12.10 -8.16 23.12
N SER A 98 -11.39 -9.00 22.38
CA SER A 98 -10.20 -8.61 21.64
C SER A 98 -10.03 -9.42 20.37
N ALA A 99 -9.39 -8.81 19.38
CA ALA A 99 -8.91 -9.49 18.18
C ALA A 99 -7.50 -8.99 17.84
N SER A 100 -6.71 -9.83 17.19
CA SER A 100 -5.41 -9.47 16.66
C SER A 100 -5.49 -9.39 15.14
N VAL A 101 -4.78 -8.46 14.53
CA VAL A 101 -4.67 -8.35 13.07
C VAL A 101 -3.23 -8.02 12.69
N THR A 102 -2.71 -8.75 11.70
CA THR A 102 -1.38 -8.50 11.16
C THR A 102 -1.48 -7.52 9.99
N ILE A 103 -0.84 -6.36 10.15
CA ILE A 103 -0.56 -5.43 9.05
C ILE A 103 0.50 -6.10 8.16
N PRO A 104 0.28 -6.21 6.84
CA PRO A 104 1.28 -6.78 5.93
C PRO A 104 2.47 -5.82 5.77
N ALA A 105 3.64 -6.35 5.43
CA ALA A 105 4.74 -5.51 4.99
C ALA A 105 4.37 -4.82 3.66
N LEU A 106 4.47 -3.50 3.62
CA LEU A 106 4.13 -2.68 2.46
C LEU A 106 5.33 -1.84 2.01
N LYS A 107 5.52 -1.77 0.69
CA LYS A 107 6.46 -0.89 0.00
C LYS A 107 5.86 0.50 -0.20
N ALA A 108 6.74 1.47 -0.45
CA ALA A 108 6.36 2.86 -0.72
C ALA A 108 5.18 2.97 -1.69
N GLY A 109 4.22 3.83 -1.35
CA GLY A 109 3.01 4.11 -2.12
C GLY A 109 1.93 3.02 -2.10
N GLN A 110 2.18 1.84 -1.52
CA GLN A 110 1.13 0.83 -1.39
C GLN A 110 0.08 1.24 -0.37
N PHE A 111 -1.17 0.94 -0.67
CA PHE A 111 -2.32 1.21 0.17
C PHE A 111 -3.11 -0.07 0.43
N GLY A 112 -3.53 -0.31 1.67
CA GLY A 112 -4.43 -1.41 2.01
C GLY A 112 -5.41 -1.04 3.12
N ALA A 113 -6.49 -1.79 3.21
CA ALA A 113 -7.41 -1.72 4.34
C ALA A 113 -7.93 -3.11 4.68
N LYS A 114 -8.31 -3.36 5.93
CA LYS A 114 -8.93 -4.61 6.38
C LYS A 114 -9.88 -4.35 7.55
N GLU A 115 -11.04 -4.99 7.51
CA GLU A 115 -11.96 -5.06 8.65
C GLU A 115 -11.53 -6.15 9.63
N VAL A 116 -11.75 -5.93 10.92
CA VAL A 116 -11.50 -6.91 11.99
C VAL A 116 -12.72 -7.01 12.91
N THR A 117 -13.28 -8.21 13.03
CA THR A 117 -14.43 -8.47 13.91
C THR A 117 -13.96 -8.71 15.34
N ILE A 118 -14.56 -8.00 16.30
CA ILE A 118 -14.33 -8.17 17.73
C ILE A 118 -15.62 -8.64 18.37
N ILE A 119 -15.57 -9.82 18.99
CA ILE A 119 -16.72 -10.45 19.63
C ILE A 119 -16.79 -10.03 21.10
N LEU A 120 -17.94 -9.49 21.50
CA LEU A 120 -18.30 -9.23 22.89
C LEU A 120 -19.37 -10.22 23.31
N SER A 121 -19.09 -10.92 24.40
CA SER A 121 -19.97 -11.94 24.99
C SER A 121 -19.64 -12.04 26.48
N GLU A 122 -20.63 -12.33 27.31
CA GLU A 122 -20.41 -12.63 28.73
C GLU A 122 -19.83 -14.04 28.91
N ASN A 123 -20.28 -14.98 28.07
CA ASN A 123 -20.04 -16.40 28.23
C ASN A 123 -18.90 -16.95 27.38
N PHE A 124 -18.57 -16.28 26.27
CA PHE A 124 -17.66 -16.82 25.25
C PHE A 124 -16.67 -15.78 24.73
N PHE A 125 -15.65 -16.27 24.05
CA PHE A 125 -14.81 -15.47 23.15
C PHE A 125 -14.43 -16.30 21.92
N ALA A 126 -14.19 -15.63 20.80
CA ALA A 126 -13.66 -16.24 19.59
C ALA A 126 -12.14 -16.09 19.57
N GLN A 127 -11.42 -17.21 19.46
CA GLN A 127 -9.97 -17.27 19.37
C GLN A 127 -9.56 -17.70 17.96
N GLU A 128 -8.68 -16.94 17.31
CA GLU A 128 -8.08 -17.34 16.05
C GLU A 128 -6.93 -18.32 16.32
N GLU A 129 -7.07 -19.56 15.84
CA GLU A 129 -6.08 -20.62 16.03
C GLU A 129 -5.01 -20.61 14.95
N SER A 130 -5.40 -20.25 13.72
CA SER A 130 -4.48 -20.16 12.59
C SER A 130 -5.05 -19.22 11.53
N SER A 131 -4.13 -18.61 10.77
CA SER A 131 -4.43 -17.63 9.72
C SER A 131 -3.45 -17.80 8.57
N ASN A 132 -3.95 -17.92 7.35
CA ASN A 132 -3.11 -17.96 6.15
C ASN A 132 -3.65 -17.02 5.08
N SER A 133 -2.83 -16.05 4.66
CA SER A 133 -3.16 -15.09 3.62
C SER A 133 -2.50 -15.45 2.30
N GLN A 134 -3.25 -15.33 1.20
CA GLN A 134 -2.74 -15.48 -0.15
C GLN A 134 -3.38 -14.46 -1.09
N ILE A 135 -2.69 -14.17 -2.19
CA ILE A 135 -3.28 -13.41 -3.30
C ILE A 135 -4.27 -14.34 -4.01
N GLU A 136 -5.53 -13.96 -4.05
CA GLU A 136 -6.57 -14.65 -4.82
C GLU A 136 -6.55 -14.21 -6.28
N THR A 137 -6.40 -12.92 -6.53
CA THR A 137 -6.40 -12.35 -7.86
C THR A 137 -5.54 -11.08 -7.89
N THR A 138 -4.72 -10.95 -8.92
CA THR A 138 -3.98 -9.73 -9.24
C THR A 138 -4.58 -9.11 -10.49
N LYS A 139 -4.85 -7.81 -10.43
CA LYS A 139 -5.20 -6.98 -11.58
C LYS A 139 -4.12 -5.97 -11.84
N HIS A 140 -3.94 -5.64 -13.11
CA HIS A 140 -2.92 -4.69 -13.55
C HIS A 140 -3.50 -3.75 -14.59
N SER A 141 -3.30 -2.45 -14.40
CA SER A 141 -3.63 -1.47 -15.43
C SER A 141 -2.67 -1.57 -16.61
N GLY A 142 -3.06 -0.99 -17.75
CA GLY A 142 -2.08 -0.65 -18.77
C GLY A 142 -1.02 0.32 -18.24
N PHE A 143 0.06 0.46 -19.00
CA PHE A 143 1.15 1.38 -18.68
C PHE A 143 0.86 2.80 -19.22
N LYS A 144 1.28 3.80 -18.44
CA LYS A 144 1.38 5.20 -18.87
C LYS A 144 2.82 5.66 -18.72
N ASP A 145 3.48 5.93 -19.83
CA ASP A 145 4.83 6.47 -19.81
C ASP A 145 4.78 7.98 -19.60
N ASN A 146 5.40 8.47 -18.53
CA ASN A 146 5.71 9.87 -18.31
C ASN A 146 7.17 10.10 -18.67
N THR A 147 7.44 10.54 -19.91
CA THR A 147 8.80 10.82 -20.37
C THR A 147 9.32 12.19 -19.94
N SER A 148 8.45 13.05 -19.37
CA SER A 148 8.80 14.42 -18.95
C SER A 148 9.70 14.48 -17.72
N ASP A 149 10.28 15.66 -17.48
CA ASP A 149 11.04 15.98 -16.26
C ASP A 149 10.15 16.33 -15.06
N TYR A 150 8.83 16.19 -15.13
CA TYR A 150 7.93 16.61 -14.05
C TYR A 150 7.06 15.47 -13.54
N TRP A 151 6.86 15.41 -12.23
CA TRP A 151 5.92 14.48 -11.59
C TRP A 151 4.54 15.13 -11.45
N TYR A 152 3.47 14.33 -11.40
CA TYR A 152 2.12 14.84 -11.20
C TYR A 152 1.24 13.82 -10.45
N TYR A 153 0.07 14.25 -10.00
CA TYR A 153 -0.94 13.36 -9.41
C TYR A 153 -1.96 12.90 -10.46
N ILE A 154 -2.43 11.67 -10.33
CA ILE A 154 -3.50 11.10 -11.14
C ILE A 154 -4.59 10.52 -10.23
N THR A 155 -5.82 10.55 -10.73
CA THR A 155 -6.92 9.81 -10.12
C THR A 155 -6.85 8.33 -10.47
N VAL A 156 -6.96 7.46 -9.46
CA VAL A 156 -7.08 6.00 -9.61
C VAL A 156 -8.39 5.56 -8.96
N THR A 157 -9.29 4.99 -9.75
CA THR A 157 -10.50 4.32 -9.26
C THR A 157 -10.33 2.81 -9.36
N TYR A 158 -10.52 2.09 -8.27
CA TYR A 158 -10.42 0.64 -8.22
C TYR A 158 -11.63 0.02 -7.52
N THR A 159 -11.92 -1.24 -7.83
CA THR A 159 -12.88 -2.03 -7.05
C THR A 159 -12.19 -2.57 -5.79
N LYS A 160 -12.68 -2.19 -4.61
CA LYS A 160 -12.30 -2.76 -3.31
C LYS A 160 -13.17 -3.99 -3.05
N LYS A 161 -12.57 -5.18 -2.96
CA LYS A 161 -13.19 -6.40 -2.45
C LYS A 161 -12.92 -6.51 -0.94
N GLU A 162 -13.96 -6.67 -0.14
CA GLU A 162 -13.88 -6.78 1.33
C GLU A 162 -15.02 -7.65 1.88
N GLY A 163 -14.82 -8.26 3.04
CA GLY A 163 -15.87 -9.01 3.74
C GLY A 163 -15.40 -10.36 4.23
N SER A 164 -16.35 -11.21 4.64
CA SER A 164 -16.05 -12.53 5.22
C SER A 164 -17.19 -13.51 5.00
N GLU A 165 -16.84 -14.78 4.84
CA GLU A 165 -17.76 -15.90 4.70
C GLU A 165 -17.29 -17.10 5.52
N VAL A 166 -18.21 -17.75 6.22
CA VAL A 166 -17.94 -18.98 6.96
C VAL A 166 -18.02 -20.16 5.97
N ILE A 167 -16.88 -20.79 5.71
CA ILE A 167 -16.76 -21.90 4.73
C ILE A 167 -16.89 -23.27 5.37
N LYS A 168 -16.73 -23.35 6.70
CA LYS A 168 -16.90 -24.58 7.48
C LYS A 168 -17.36 -24.21 8.90
N ASN A 169 -18.33 -24.95 9.43
CA ASN A 169 -18.81 -24.80 10.80
C ASN A 169 -19.04 -26.20 11.38
N ASP A 170 -18.39 -26.51 12.50
CA ASP A 170 -18.51 -27.80 13.20
C ASP A 170 -19.51 -27.73 14.38
N TYR A 171 -20.18 -26.59 14.60
CA TYR A 171 -21.17 -26.41 15.66
C TYR A 171 -22.56 -26.91 15.26
N GLU A 172 -23.01 -27.96 15.96
CA GLU A 172 -24.33 -28.60 15.75
C GLU A 172 -25.36 -28.25 16.84
N GLY A 173 -25.01 -27.38 17.79
CA GLY A 173 -25.88 -26.99 18.91
C GLY A 173 -26.91 -25.92 18.56
N ASP A 174 -27.69 -25.52 19.56
CA ASP A 174 -28.79 -24.56 19.42
C ASP A 174 -28.61 -23.24 20.18
N ASP A 175 -27.48 -23.04 20.86
CA ASP A 175 -27.17 -21.79 21.57
C ASP A 175 -27.11 -20.61 20.59
N SER A 176 -27.98 -19.64 20.81
CA SER A 176 -28.10 -18.45 19.96
C SER A 176 -26.86 -17.55 20.02
N GLU A 177 -26.18 -17.47 21.17
CA GLU A 177 -24.99 -16.64 21.32
C GLU A 177 -23.85 -17.19 20.48
N ILE A 178 -23.64 -18.51 20.50
CA ILE A 178 -22.63 -19.19 19.65
C ILE A 178 -22.96 -18.98 18.16
N LYS A 179 -24.22 -19.11 17.76
CA LYS A 179 -24.65 -18.86 16.37
C LYS A 179 -24.38 -17.42 15.95
N ASN A 180 -24.70 -16.45 16.81
CA ASN A 180 -24.41 -15.04 16.56
C ASN A 180 -22.90 -14.76 16.40
N ILE A 181 -22.04 -15.45 17.16
CA ILE A 181 -20.58 -15.36 17.00
C ILE A 181 -20.17 -15.83 15.61
N ILE A 182 -20.68 -16.98 15.15
CA ILE A 182 -20.33 -17.54 13.83
C ILE A 182 -20.87 -16.62 12.72
N ASP A 183 -22.12 -16.16 12.84
CA ASP A 183 -22.76 -15.28 11.86
C ASP A 183 -22.07 -13.91 11.75
N ALA A 184 -21.43 -13.43 12.82
CA ALA A 184 -20.62 -12.21 12.79
C ALA A 184 -19.45 -12.26 11.78
N TYR A 185 -18.98 -13.47 11.44
CA TYR A 185 -17.96 -13.72 10.41
C TYR A 185 -18.55 -14.15 9.06
N ASN A 186 -19.89 -14.18 8.93
CA ASN A 186 -20.59 -14.58 7.71
C ASN A 186 -21.39 -13.43 7.08
N LYS A 187 -20.82 -12.22 7.08
CA LYS A 187 -21.48 -11.01 6.57
C LYS A 187 -21.55 -10.93 5.03
N GLY A 188 -20.92 -11.88 4.35
CA GLY A 188 -20.79 -11.91 2.90
C GLY A 188 -19.62 -11.07 2.40
N VAL A 189 -19.38 -11.17 1.10
CA VAL A 189 -18.31 -10.47 0.38
C VAL A 189 -18.91 -9.36 -0.46
N ARG A 190 -18.41 -8.13 -0.28
CA ARG A 190 -18.85 -6.93 -1.00
C ARG A 190 -17.76 -6.36 -1.86
N LYS A 191 -18.19 -5.57 -2.85
CA LYS A 191 -17.33 -4.91 -3.83
C LYS A 191 -17.77 -3.47 -4.01
N ASP A 192 -16.90 -2.54 -3.64
CA ASP A 192 -17.17 -1.10 -3.67
C ASP A 192 -16.17 -0.39 -4.59
N LYS A 193 -16.60 0.64 -5.31
CA LYS A 193 -15.66 1.49 -6.07
C LYS A 193 -15.05 2.52 -5.14
N VAL A 194 -13.72 2.60 -5.11
CA VAL A 194 -12.95 3.56 -4.33
C VAL A 194 -12.10 4.39 -5.27
N THR A 195 -12.03 5.70 -5.03
CA THR A 195 -11.27 6.65 -5.85
C THR A 195 -10.21 7.34 -5.01
N LEU A 196 -8.95 7.23 -5.42
CA LEU A 196 -7.79 7.95 -4.90
C LEU A 196 -7.46 9.08 -5.86
N ASN A 197 -7.32 10.32 -5.39
CA ASN A 197 -7.08 11.50 -6.26
C ASN A 197 -5.64 12.00 -6.24
N ASP A 198 -4.79 11.34 -5.46
CA ASP A 198 -3.47 11.77 -5.04
C ASP A 198 -2.41 10.70 -5.32
N VAL A 199 -2.64 9.84 -6.33
CA VAL A 199 -1.67 8.82 -6.72
C VAL A 199 -0.56 9.46 -7.55
N GLN A 200 0.69 9.31 -7.11
CA GLN A 200 1.83 9.99 -7.72
C GLN A 200 2.38 9.24 -8.94
N VAL A 201 2.49 9.95 -10.06
CA VAL A 201 3.21 9.55 -11.27
C VAL A 201 4.54 10.32 -11.30
N LEU A 202 5.65 9.61 -11.22
CA LEU A 202 7.00 10.21 -11.24
C LEU A 202 7.38 10.68 -12.65
N ALA A 203 8.31 11.64 -12.72
CA ALA A 203 9.01 12.00 -13.94
C ALA A 203 9.80 10.78 -14.46
N HIS A 204 9.96 10.70 -15.78
CA HIS A 204 10.70 9.61 -16.46
C HIS A 204 10.26 8.19 -16.06
N SER A 205 8.96 8.00 -15.83
CA SER A 205 8.44 6.74 -15.30
C SER A 205 7.44 6.05 -16.21
N ARG A 206 7.57 4.73 -16.30
CA ARG A 206 6.53 3.83 -16.77
C ARG A 206 5.59 3.54 -15.60
N PHE A 207 4.48 4.25 -15.55
CA PHE A 207 3.52 4.15 -14.47
C PHE A 207 2.46 3.08 -14.73
N SER A 208 2.12 2.30 -13.70
CA SER A 208 0.96 1.41 -13.71
C SER A 208 0.45 1.20 -12.28
N VAL A 209 -0.70 0.56 -12.14
CA VAL A 209 -1.28 0.23 -10.84
C VAL A 209 -1.68 -1.24 -10.81
N PHE A 210 -1.28 -1.92 -9.73
CA PHE A 210 -1.77 -3.25 -9.40
C PHE A 210 -2.84 -3.18 -8.31
N VAL A 211 -3.82 -4.07 -8.39
CA VAL A 211 -4.84 -4.28 -7.36
C VAL A 211 -4.87 -5.76 -7.04
N ASP A 212 -4.46 -6.11 -5.83
CA ASP A 212 -4.42 -7.48 -5.33
C ASP A 212 -5.61 -7.71 -4.39
N TYR A 213 -6.44 -8.68 -4.74
CA TYR A 213 -7.44 -9.22 -3.84
C TYR A 213 -6.80 -10.29 -2.99
N MET A 214 -6.76 -10.02 -1.69
CA MET A 214 -6.21 -10.93 -0.69
C MET A 214 -7.34 -11.79 -0.15
N LYS A 215 -7.09 -13.09 -0.04
CA LYS A 215 -7.94 -14.03 0.69
C LYS A 215 -7.17 -14.55 1.90
N THR A 216 -7.74 -14.37 3.08
CA THR A 216 -7.22 -14.91 4.34
C THR A 216 -8.16 -16.00 4.84
N THR A 217 -7.67 -17.23 4.90
CA THR A 217 -8.39 -18.35 5.52
C THR A 217 -7.95 -18.47 6.98
N SER A 218 -8.91 -18.34 7.90
CA SER A 218 -8.68 -18.40 9.34
C SER A 218 -9.53 -19.48 9.99
N VAL A 219 -8.96 -20.19 10.97
CA VAL A 219 -9.69 -21.15 11.81
C VAL A 219 -9.90 -20.53 13.18
N TYR A 220 -11.14 -20.55 13.65
CA TYR A 220 -11.53 -20.01 14.95
C TYR A 220 -12.09 -21.09 15.86
N GLN A 221 -11.81 -20.97 17.15
CA GLN A 221 -12.51 -21.68 18.21
C GLN A 221 -13.35 -20.71 19.03
N ILE A 222 -14.54 -21.14 19.43
CA ILE A 222 -15.35 -20.44 20.42
C ILE A 222 -15.09 -21.13 21.76
N ILE A 223 -14.65 -20.36 22.74
CA ILE A 223 -14.20 -20.87 24.04
C ILE A 223 -15.02 -20.20 25.14
N GLU A 224 -15.42 -20.99 26.13
CA GLU A 224 -16.10 -20.49 27.32
C GLU A 224 -15.19 -19.55 28.14
N LYS A 225 -15.75 -18.44 28.63
CA LYS A 225 -15.11 -17.59 29.62
C LYS A 225 -15.28 -18.22 30.99
N SER A 226 -14.16 -18.52 31.65
CA SER A 226 -14.16 -19.03 33.02
C SER A 226 -13.16 -18.28 33.88
N PRO A 227 -13.54 -17.85 35.10
CA PRO A 227 -12.64 -17.16 36.03
C PRO A 227 -11.61 -18.08 36.70
N LYS A 228 -11.71 -19.41 36.51
CA LYS A 228 -10.95 -20.40 37.31
C LYS A 228 -10.15 -21.41 36.49
N ARG A 229 -10.27 -21.41 35.15
CA ARG A 229 -9.55 -22.29 34.22
C ARG A 229 -9.65 -21.74 32.80
N ASP A 230 -8.75 -22.13 31.92
CA ASP A 230 -8.97 -22.03 30.47
C ASP A 230 -10.28 -22.79 30.14
N GLY A 231 -11.21 -22.11 29.49
CA GLY A 231 -12.50 -22.69 29.12
C GLY A 231 -12.34 -23.79 28.08
N ASN A 232 -13.35 -24.66 27.96
CA ASN A 232 -13.34 -25.67 26.92
C ASN A 232 -13.75 -25.02 25.58
N PRO A 233 -13.13 -25.41 24.45
CA PRO A 233 -13.65 -25.06 23.14
C PRO A 233 -15.00 -25.75 22.92
N VAL A 234 -16.02 -24.98 22.56
CA VAL A 234 -17.40 -25.44 22.35
C VAL A 234 -17.79 -25.49 20.88
N ALA A 235 -17.05 -24.79 20.01
CA ALA A 235 -17.24 -24.80 18.57
C ALA A 235 -15.94 -24.49 17.83
N SER A 236 -15.88 -24.92 16.57
CA SER A 236 -14.82 -24.58 15.62
C SER A 236 -15.44 -24.21 14.29
N PHE A 237 -14.92 -23.17 13.64
CA PHE A 237 -15.37 -22.73 12.32
C PHE A 237 -14.21 -22.14 11.52
N THR A 238 -14.34 -22.15 10.20
CA THR A 238 -13.34 -21.63 9.26
C THR A 238 -13.95 -20.51 8.44
N VAL A 239 -13.22 -19.42 8.30
CA VAL A 239 -13.65 -18.18 7.63
C VAL A 239 -12.68 -17.88 6.50
N ASP A 240 -13.22 -17.64 5.31
CA ASP A 240 -12.50 -16.91 4.26
C ASP A 240 -12.85 -15.42 4.38
N SER A 241 -11.83 -14.59 4.59
CA SER A 241 -11.98 -13.13 4.65
C SER A 241 -11.20 -12.46 3.53
N TYR A 242 -11.75 -11.36 3.03
CA TYR A 242 -11.26 -10.68 1.85
C TYR A 242 -10.89 -9.24 2.17
N ASN A 243 -9.80 -8.79 1.56
CA ASN A 243 -9.41 -7.39 1.58
C ASN A 243 -8.60 -7.05 0.32
N THR A 244 -8.34 -5.76 0.09
CA THR A 244 -7.67 -5.28 -1.13
C THR A 244 -6.41 -4.50 -0.81
N ILE A 245 -5.33 -4.75 -1.56
CA ILE A 245 -4.10 -3.96 -1.56
C ILE A 245 -3.93 -3.32 -2.96
N VAL A 246 -3.66 -2.02 -2.98
CA VAL A 246 -3.39 -1.24 -4.19
C VAL A 246 -1.92 -0.86 -4.23
N SER A 247 -1.28 -1.09 -5.37
CA SER A 247 0.16 -0.89 -5.56
C SER A 247 0.43 -0.06 -6.81
N PRO A 248 0.48 1.28 -6.69
CA PRO A 248 1.04 2.14 -7.73
C PRO A 248 2.52 1.78 -7.97
N LYS A 249 2.92 1.71 -9.24
CA LYS A 249 4.28 1.38 -9.67
C LYS A 249 4.79 2.46 -10.58
N ASN A 250 5.99 2.96 -10.26
CA ASN A 250 6.77 3.84 -11.11
C ASN A 250 8.04 3.09 -11.52
N GLU A 251 8.06 2.59 -12.75
CA GLU A 251 9.12 1.72 -13.27
C GLU A 251 9.98 2.44 -14.30
N GLN A 252 11.13 1.86 -14.63
CA GLN A 252 11.98 2.34 -15.71
C GLN A 252 11.24 2.23 -17.06
N ILE A 253 11.25 3.31 -17.85
CA ILE A 253 10.83 3.25 -19.25
C ILE A 253 11.96 2.56 -20.03
N PRO A 254 11.73 1.43 -20.72
CA PRO A 254 12.76 0.73 -21.47
C PRO A 254 13.41 1.62 -22.54
N GLY A 255 14.74 1.71 -22.53
CA GLY A 255 15.49 2.55 -23.46
C GLY A 255 15.52 4.05 -23.14
N HIS A 256 14.85 4.49 -22.07
CA HIS A 256 14.89 5.89 -21.63
C HIS A 256 16.14 6.20 -20.81
N GLY A 257 16.68 7.42 -20.97
CA GLY A 257 17.98 7.81 -20.40
C GLY A 257 17.98 8.12 -18.89
N HIS A 258 16.80 8.20 -18.28
CA HIS A 258 16.61 8.57 -16.88
C HIS A 258 15.79 7.52 -16.14
N ALA A 259 16.09 7.34 -14.85
CA ALA A 259 15.26 6.56 -13.93
C ALA A 259 14.12 7.41 -13.37
N PRO A 260 13.03 6.79 -12.86
CA PRO A 260 11.94 7.51 -12.22
C PRO A 260 12.40 8.41 -11.08
N SER A 261 11.96 9.66 -11.07
CA SER A 261 12.28 10.63 -10.01
C SER A 261 11.23 11.74 -9.90
N HIS A 262 11.44 12.71 -9.01
CA HIS A 262 10.64 13.93 -9.01
C HIS A 262 11.06 14.91 -10.13
N GLY A 263 12.18 14.65 -10.83
CA GLY A 263 12.71 15.54 -11.85
C GLY A 263 12.82 16.99 -11.38
N HIS A 264 12.33 17.94 -12.18
CA HIS A 264 12.31 19.38 -11.90
C HIS A 264 11.16 19.82 -10.96
N GLY A 265 10.34 18.88 -10.47
CA GLY A 265 9.26 19.15 -9.54
C GLY A 265 7.89 18.84 -10.09
N HIS A 266 6.86 19.48 -9.50
CA HIS A 266 5.48 19.20 -9.83
C HIS A 266 5.09 19.86 -11.15
N GLY A 267 4.67 19.06 -12.12
CA GLY A 267 4.20 19.53 -13.41
C GLY A 267 2.72 19.87 -13.36
N HIS A 268 2.36 21.01 -13.94
CA HIS A 268 0.98 21.23 -14.37
C HIS A 268 0.84 20.45 -15.67
N GLY A 269 0.26 19.25 -15.62
CA GLY A 269 0.20 18.35 -16.78
C GLY A 269 -0.17 19.11 -18.05
N ASP A 270 0.66 18.99 -19.10
CA ASP A 270 0.44 19.68 -20.37
C ASP A 270 -1.02 19.49 -20.81
N ASP A 271 -1.62 20.53 -21.39
CA ASP A 271 -3.04 20.61 -21.76
C ASP A 271 -3.55 19.52 -22.74
N SER A 272 -2.71 18.52 -23.06
CA SER A 272 -3.05 17.29 -23.79
C SER A 272 -3.14 16.03 -22.90
N ASN A 273 -2.84 16.11 -21.60
CA ASN A 273 -2.98 15.06 -20.58
C ASN A 273 -3.89 15.52 -19.43
N ALA A 274 -4.94 16.26 -19.77
CA ALA A 274 -5.99 16.63 -18.82
C ALA A 274 -6.74 15.37 -18.34
N GLY A 275 -6.42 14.90 -17.13
CA GLY A 275 -7.40 14.21 -16.27
C GLY A 275 -7.86 12.81 -16.68
N GLY A 276 -7.12 12.08 -17.51
CA GLY A 276 -7.46 10.68 -17.79
C GLY A 276 -7.13 9.78 -16.59
N GLY A 277 -8.01 9.67 -15.60
CA GLY A 277 -7.82 8.76 -14.47
C GLY A 277 -7.65 7.30 -14.90
N ILE A 278 -7.04 6.48 -14.04
CA ILE A 278 -7.00 5.02 -14.23
C ILE A 278 -8.24 4.41 -13.58
N ILE A 279 -8.98 3.58 -14.32
CA ILE A 279 -10.10 2.80 -13.79
C ILE A 279 -9.74 1.32 -13.87
N ILE A 280 -9.75 0.63 -12.73
CA ILE A 280 -9.50 -0.81 -12.62
C ILE A 280 -10.80 -1.45 -12.12
N ALA A 281 -11.58 -1.97 -13.07
CA ALA A 281 -12.86 -2.62 -12.78
C ALA A 281 -12.71 -4.13 -12.55
N ASP A 282 -13.79 -4.75 -12.07
CA ASP A 282 -13.98 -6.22 -12.06
C ASP A 282 -14.28 -6.79 -13.43
#